data_AF-A0A5T1LJD8-F1
#
_entry.id   AF-A0A5T1LJD8-F1
#
_cell.length_a   1.000
_cell.length_b   1.000
_cell.length_c   1.000
_cell.angle_alpha   90.00
_cell.angle_beta   90.00
_cell.angle_gamma   90.00
#
_symmetry.space_group_name_H-M   'P 1'
#
loop_
_entity.id
_entity.type
_entity.pdbx_description
1 polymer ?
#
loop_
_entity_poly.entity_id
_entity_poly.type
_entity_poly.pdbx_seq_one_letter_code
_entity_poly.pdbx_strand_id
1 'polypeptide(L)' 'MQTQQVVTKIEIQKVRIPQELLTLSPLEKPIAKNELDILNAYSMLFYKYKQCEIQIRKIKELNDE' A
#
# COMPACT_ATOMS: atom_id res chain seq x y z
N MET A 1 -47.36 -1.84 -23.98
CA MET A 1 -46.27 -0.84 -23.98
C MET A 1 -45.17 -1.37 -23.08
N GLN A 2 -44.03 -1.76 -23.64
CA GLN A 2 -42.88 -2.26 -22.86
C GLN A 2 -41.97 -1.08 -22.50
N THR A 3 -41.71 -0.89 -21.20
CA THR A 3 -40.81 0.12 -20.67
C THR A 3 -39.36 -0.32 -20.85
N GLN A 4 -38.70 0.18 -21.89
CA GLN A 4 -37.23 0.11 -21.98
C GLN A 4 -36.64 1.16 -21.04
N GLN A 5 -36.01 0.71 -19.95
CA GLN A 5 -35.16 1.56 -19.13
C GLN A 5 -33.77 1.60 -19.77
N VAL A 6 -33.41 2.76 -20.32
CA VAL A 6 -32.06 3.03 -20.82
C VAL A 6 -31.22 3.51 -19.63
N VAL A 7 -30.22 2.73 -19.25
CA VAL A 7 -29.29 3.10 -18.16
C VAL A 7 -28.34 4.18 -18.67
N THR A 8 -28.71 5.45 -18.53
CA THR A 8 -27.86 6.62 -18.85
C THR A 8 -27.20 7.19 -17.60
N LYS A 9 -26.22 6.46 -17.04
CA LYS A 9 -25.08 7.05 -16.31
C LYS A 9 -24.13 5.94 -15.89
N ILE A 10 -23.02 5.82 -16.61
CA ILE A 10 -21.84 5.09 -16.14
C ILE A 10 -20.91 6.17 -15.59
N GLU A 11 -21.02 6.48 -14.31
CA GLU A 11 -20.02 7.31 -13.62
C GLU A 11 -18.80 6.42 -13.37
N ILE A 12 -17.75 6.61 -14.17
CA ILE A 12 -16.46 5.96 -13.94
C ILE A 12 -15.86 6.60 -12.67
N GLN A 13 -16.10 5.97 -11.52
CA GLN A 13 -15.48 6.34 -10.26
C GLN A 13 -14.04 5.82 -10.29
N LYS A 14 -13.09 6.67 -10.73
CA LYS A 14 -11.66 6.35 -10.59
C LYS A 14 -11.32 6.41 -9.11
N VAL A 15 -11.31 5.26 -8.44
CA VAL A 15 -10.81 5.12 -7.07
C VAL A 15 -9.34 5.56 -7.09
N ARG A 16 -9.06 6.75 -6.55
CA ARG A 16 -7.68 7.23 -6.43
C ARG A 16 -7.06 6.51 -5.24
N ILE A 17 -6.05 5.67 -5.50
CA ILE A 17 -5.25 5.08 -4.44
C ILE A 17 -4.59 6.23 -3.66
N PRO A 18 -4.75 6.29 -2.32
CA PRO A 18 -4.08 7.28 -1.49
C PRO A 18 -2.57 7.28 -1.71
N GLN A 19 -1.97 8.46 -1.91
CA GLN A 19 -0.54 8.61 -2.21
C GLN A 19 0.34 8.02 -1.09
N GLU A 20 -0.14 8.03 0.15
CA GLU A 20 0.55 7.45 1.31
C GLU A 20 0.79 5.94 1.16
N LEU A 21 -0.12 5.23 0.49
CA LEU A 21 0.02 3.79 0.23
C LEU A 21 1.02 3.48 -0.88
N LEU A 22 1.37 4.47 -1.70
CA LEU A 22 2.33 4.36 -2.79
C LEU A 22 3.71 4.91 -2.41
N THR A 23 3.83 5.53 -1.23
CA THR A 23 5.05 6.19 -0.79
C THR A 23 5.84 5.28 0.14
N LEU A 24 7.00 4.83 -0.33
CA LEU A 24 7.96 4.07 0.46
C LEU A 24 9.13 4.98 0.84
N SER A 25 9.37 5.15 2.13
CA SER A 25 10.58 5.82 2.60
C SER A 25 11.81 4.95 2.30
N PRO A 26 12.86 5.49 1.69
CA PRO A 26 14.09 4.74 1.48
C PRO A 26 14.67 4.28 2.82
N LEU A 27 15.18 3.04 2.87
CA LEU A 27 15.97 2.58 4.01
C LEU A 27 17.40 3.07 3.84
N GLU A 28 17.91 3.75 4.86
CA GLU A 28 19.31 4.08 4.95
C GLU A 28 20.15 2.82 5.19
N LYS A 29 21.41 2.86 4.74
CA LYS A 29 22.35 1.78 5.00
C LYS A 29 22.65 1.74 6.51
N PRO A 30 22.41 0.61 7.20
CA PRO A 30 22.68 0.52 8.62
C PRO A 30 24.18 0.59 8.91
N ILE A 31 24.54 1.23 10.02
CA ILE A 31 25.90 1.26 10.54
C ILE A 31 25.93 0.34 11.76
N ALA A 32 26.63 -0.79 11.66
CA ALA A 32 26.78 -1.74 12.76
C ALA A 32 28.16 -1.60 13.42
N LYS A 33 28.20 -1.23 14.69
CA LYS A 33 29.42 -1.15 15.51
C LYS A 33 29.47 -2.25 16.57
N ASN A 34 28.33 -2.82 16.93
CA ASN A 34 28.17 -3.91 17.88
C ASN A 34 27.01 -4.83 17.49
N GLU A 35 26.83 -5.94 18.22
CA GLU A 35 25.79 -6.94 17.95
C GLU A 35 24.37 -6.38 18.10
N LEU A 36 24.15 -5.45 19.04
CA LEU A 36 22.85 -4.79 19.22
C LEU A 36 22.47 -3.96 17.99
N ASP A 37 23.42 -3.28 17.36
CA ASP A 37 23.19 -2.53 16.12
C ASP A 37 22.77 -3.46 14.98
N ILE A 38 23.35 -4.66 14.91
CA ILE A 38 22.98 -5.69 13.92
C ILE A 38 21.53 -6.11 14.15
N LEU A 39 21.15 -6.45 15.40
CA LEU A 39 19.78 -6.84 15.75
C LEU A 39 18.77 -5.72 15.45
N ASN A 40 19.13 -4.47 15.74
CA ASN A 40 18.30 -3.31 15.45
C ASN A 40 18.11 -3.10 13.93
N ALA A 41 19.18 -3.29 13.13
CA ALA A 41 19.10 -3.20 11.69
C ALA A 41 18.12 -4.24 11.11
N TYR A 42 18.20 -5.49 11.55
CA TYR A 42 17.26 -6.53 11.13
C TYR A 42 15.82 -6.26 11.59
N SER A 43 15.65 -5.80 12.83
CA SER A 43 14.34 -5.42 13.38
C SER A 43 13.70 -4.30 12.56
N MET A 44 14.48 -3.27 12.19
CA MET A 44 14.03 -2.16 11.35
C MET A 44 13.68 -2.62 9.93
N LEU A 45 14.52 -3.48 9.33
CA LEU A 45 14.26 -4.05 8.01
C LEU A 45 12.94 -4.83 8.00
N PHE A 46 12.73 -5.68 9.00
CA PHE A 46 11.50 -6.45 9.15
C PHE A 46 10.27 -5.55 9.34
N TYR A 47 10.38 -4.54 10.19
CA TYR A 47 9.32 -3.56 10.40
C TYR A 47 8.90 -2.88 9.09
N LYS A 48 9.87 -2.37 8.31
CA LYS A 48 9.60 -1.72 7.02
C LYS A 48 9.01 -2.68 5.99
N TYR A 49 9.50 -3.92 5.94
CA TYR A 49 8.92 -4.98 5.11
C TYR A 49 7.44 -5.20 5.43
N LYS A 50 7.09 -5.33 6.72
CA LYS A 50 5.69 -5.51 7.15
C LYS A 50 4.80 -4.33 6.80
N GLN A 51 5.32 -3.10 6.87
CA GLN A 51 4.57 -1.93 6.40
C GLN A 51 4.27 -2.01 4.89
N CYS A 52 5.23 -2.48 4.07
CA CYS A 52 5.00 -2.68 2.64
C CYS A 52 3.91 -3.73 2.37
N GLU A 53 3.95 -4.87 3.06
CA GLU A 53 2.90 -5.90 2.94
C GLU A 53 1.51 -5.35 3.27
N ILE A 54 1.40 -4.53 4.32
CA ILE A 54 0.14 -3.89 4.72
C ILE A 54 -0.34 -2.92 3.63
N GLN A 55 0.54 -2.08 3.09
CA GLN A 55 0.18 -1.13 2.04
C GLN A 55 -0.31 -1.85 0.78
N ILE A 56 0.40 -2.89 0.34
CA ILE A 56 -0.01 -3.73 -0.80
C ILE A 56 -1.38 -4.35 -0.56
N ARG A 57 -1.64 -4.86 0.65
CA ARG A 57 -2.95 -5.43 0.97
C ARG A 57 -4.07 -4.40 0.89
N LYS A 58 -3.86 -3.20 1.46
CA LYS A 58 -4.84 -2.09 1.38
C LYS A 58 -5.10 -1.65 -0.06
N ILE A 59 -4.07 -1.64 -0.91
CA ILE A 59 -4.23 -1.32 -2.34
C ILE A 59 -5.09 -2.37 -3.04
N LYS A 60 -4.89 -3.67 -2.73
CA LYS A 60 -5.71 -4.75 -3.27
C LYS A 60 -7.16 -4.63 -2.81
N GLU A 61 -7.38 -4.41 -1.52
CA GLU A 61 -8.71 -4.18 -0.94
C GLU A 61 -9.45 -3.01 -1.65
N LEU A 62 -8.75 -1.93 -1.99
CA LEU A 62 -9.32 -0.79 -2.74
C LEU A 62 -9.60 -1.07 -4.23
N ASN A 63 -8.97 -2.08 -4.82
CA ASN A 63 -9.12 -2.42 -6.24
C ASN A 63 -10.08 -3.59 -6.49
N ASP A 64 -10.32 -4.42 -5.47
CA ASP A 64 -11.24 -5.56 -5.53
C ASP A 64 -12.70 -5.18 -5.14
N GLU A 65 -12.95 -3.89 -4.84
CA GLU A 65 -14.27 -3.23 -4.81
C GLU A 65 -14.57 -2.52 -6.15
#